data_AF-A0A8T1TMM8-F1
#
_entry.id   AF-A0A8T1TMM8-F1
#
_cell.length_a   1.000
_cell.length_b   1.000
_cell.length_c   1.000
_cell.angle_alpha   90.00
_cell.angle_beta   90.00
_cell.angle_gamma   90.00
#
_symmetry.space_group_name_H-M   'P 1'
#
loop_
_entity.id
_entity.type
_entity.pdbx_description
1 polymer ?
#
loop_
_entity_poly.entity_id
_entity_poly.type
_entity_poly.pdbx_seq_one_letter_code
_entity_poly.pdbx_strand_id
1 'polypeptide(L)'
;ARVSLDASPENADQHRLQLVVQGIVKSTVGQRDSSGKQLKFFAANGASFSDIMHKLWEKFSGNVKGQATKIADAWSVERPVESAWSSVMQLKANGRIVPAAKSLELWNRWMASQRGSTVALVI
;
A
#
# COMPACT_ATOMS: atom_id res chain seq x y z
N ALA A 1 -0.29 -44.28 26.51
CA ALA A 1 0.99 -43.97 25.83
C ALA A 1 0.86 -44.45 24.38
N ARG A 2 1.07 -43.70 23.30
CA ARG A 2 1.52 -42.32 23.01
C ARG A 2 0.66 -41.83 21.84
N VAL A 3 0.12 -40.63 21.92
CA VAL A 3 -0.43 -39.92 20.76
C VAL A 3 0.74 -39.21 20.07
N SER A 4 1.15 -39.69 18.89
CA SER A 4 1.99 -38.92 17.99
C SER A 4 1.07 -37.96 17.23
N LEU A 5 1.01 -36.71 17.67
CA LEU A 5 0.71 -35.62 16.76
C LEU A 5 1.98 -35.39 15.95
N ASP A 6 1.99 -35.90 14.72
CA ASP A 6 2.87 -35.37 13.67
C ASP A 6 2.37 -33.96 13.35
N ALA A 7 2.78 -33.00 14.17
CA ALA A 7 2.74 -31.61 13.80
C ALA A 7 3.92 -31.38 12.86
N SER A 8 3.74 -31.75 11.59
CA SER A 8 4.64 -31.33 10.51
C SER A 8 4.85 -29.80 10.60
N PRO A 9 6.08 -29.32 10.82
CA PRO A 9 6.38 -27.89 10.81
C PRO A 9 6.59 -27.42 9.36
N GLU A 10 5.61 -27.66 8.50
CA GLU A 10 5.69 -27.28 7.10
C GLU A 10 4.86 -25.99 6.89
N ASN A 11 5.57 -24.86 6.88
CA ASN A 11 5.14 -23.52 6.42
C ASN A 11 4.62 -22.50 7.45
N ALA A 12 5.12 -22.46 8.68
CA ALA A 12 4.78 -21.38 9.62
C ALA A 12 5.58 -20.06 9.41
N ASP A 13 6.72 -20.10 8.69
CA ASP A 13 7.67 -18.97 8.65
C ASP A 13 8.17 -18.60 7.24
N GLN A 14 7.32 -18.70 6.20
CA GLN A 14 7.63 -18.01 4.94
C GLN A 14 7.44 -16.49 5.15
N HIS A 15 8.51 -15.83 5.62
CA HIS A 15 8.74 -14.39 5.75
C HIS A 15 7.53 -13.50 5.41
N ARG A 16 6.49 -13.51 6.25
CA ARG A 16 5.32 -12.65 6.03
C ARG A 16 5.76 -11.20 6.22
N LEU A 17 5.69 -10.45 5.14
CA LEU A 17 5.87 -9.01 5.18
C LEU A 17 4.61 -8.40 5.79
N GLN A 18 4.81 -7.37 6.61
CA GLN A 18 3.73 -6.57 7.17
C GLN A 18 4.03 -5.10 6.91
N LEU A 19 3.01 -4.36 6.50
CA LEU A 19 3.04 -2.92 6.39
C LEU A 19 1.83 -2.32 7.09
N VAL A 20 2.07 -1.52 8.12
CA VAL A 20 1.03 -0.75 8.79
C VAL A 20 0.93 0.61 8.10
N VAL A 21 -0.25 0.92 7.57
CA VAL A 21 -0.50 2.18 6.89
C VAL A 21 -1.58 3.00 7.59
N GLN A 22 -1.46 4.32 7.47
CA GLN A 22 -2.53 5.26 7.76
C GLN A 22 -2.94 5.96 6.47
N GLY A 23 -4.18 5.74 6.01
CA GLY A 23 -4.70 6.41 4.82
C GLY A 23 -4.95 7.89 5.07
N ILE A 24 -4.63 8.74 4.11
CA ILE A 24 -4.90 10.19 4.14
C ILE A 24 -5.58 10.56 2.82
N VAL A 25 -6.86 10.90 2.88
CA VAL A 25 -7.64 11.29 1.69
C VAL A 25 -7.62 12.80 1.53
N LYS A 26 -7.12 13.27 0.39
CA LYS A 26 -7.08 14.68 0.02
C LYS A 26 -8.28 15.01 -0.87
N SER A 27 -9.05 16.00 -0.44
CA SER A 27 -10.24 16.45 -1.16
C SER A 27 -9.88 17.35 -2.34
N THR A 28 -8.72 18.02 -2.28
CA THR A 28 -8.19 18.91 -3.32
C THR A 28 -6.68 18.72 -3.48
N VAL A 29 -6.17 19.00 -4.68
CA VAL A 29 -4.75 18.85 -5.03
C VAL A 29 -3.83 19.70 -4.13
N GLY A 30 -4.30 20.87 -3.69
CA GLY A 30 -3.53 21.79 -2.84
C GLY A 30 -3.60 21.52 -1.34
N GLN A 31 -4.37 20.52 -0.89
CA GLN A 31 -4.47 20.20 0.53
C GLN A 31 -3.10 19.73 1.06
N ARG A 32 -2.77 20.02 2.32
CA ARG A 32 -1.59 19.44 2.96
C ARG A 32 -1.96 18.07 3.52
N ASP A 33 -0.98 17.19 3.66
CA ASP A 33 -1.24 15.85 4.21
C ASP A 33 -1.79 15.93 5.64
N SER A 34 -1.34 16.92 6.43
CA SER A 34 -1.82 17.17 7.79
C SER A 34 -3.28 17.63 7.87
N SER A 35 -3.83 18.19 6.79
CA SER A 35 -5.22 18.64 6.73
C SER A 35 -6.13 17.69 5.97
N GLY A 36 -5.59 16.62 5.36
CA GLY A 36 -6.35 15.55 4.72
C GLY A 36 -7.15 14.72 5.73
N LYS A 37 -8.21 14.05 5.27
CA LYS A 37 -9.00 13.16 6.12
C LYS A 37 -8.18 11.92 6.45
N GLN A 38 -7.79 11.78 7.71
CA GLN A 38 -7.10 10.59 8.19
C GLN A 38 -8.09 9.43 8.31
N LEU A 39 -7.73 8.30 7.72
CA LEU A 39 -8.44 7.02 7.85
C LEU A 39 -7.82 6.21 8.98
N LYS A 40 -8.55 5.17 9.42
CA LYS A 40 -8.05 4.24 10.44
C LYS A 40 -6.79 3.52 9.95
N PHE A 41 -5.91 3.19 10.90
CA PHE A 41 -4.76 2.35 10.62
C PHE A 41 -5.19 1.00 10.05
N PHE A 42 -4.40 0.51 9.10
CA PHE A 42 -4.62 -0.78 8.46
C PHE A 42 -3.30 -1.52 8.32
N ALA A 43 -3.25 -2.77 8.81
CA ALA A 43 -2.10 -3.64 8.68
C ALA A 43 -2.31 -4.58 7.50
N ALA A 44 -1.58 -4.36 6.42
CA ALA A 44 -1.51 -5.29 5.29
C ALA A 44 -0.45 -6.34 5.58
N ASN A 45 -0.77 -7.62 5.34
CA ASN A 45 0.15 -8.75 5.48
C ASN A 45 0.16 -9.57 4.19
N GLY A 46 1.34 -10.00 3.74
CA GLY A 46 1.51 -10.72 2.47
C GLY A 46 2.88 -11.39 2.35
N ALA A 47 3.03 -12.28 1.37
CA ALA A 47 4.31 -12.93 1.07
C ALA A 47 5.23 -12.03 0.22
N SER A 48 4.65 -11.09 -0.51
CA SER A 48 5.34 -10.14 -1.38
C SER A 48 4.80 -8.72 -1.22
N PHE A 49 5.53 -7.74 -1.77
CA PHE A 49 5.04 -6.36 -1.87
C PHE A 49 3.77 -6.27 -2.73
N SER A 50 3.65 -7.08 -3.77
CA SER A 50 2.44 -7.13 -4.61
C SER A 50 1.21 -7.56 -3.80
N ASP A 51 1.32 -8.58 -2.94
CA ASP A 51 0.21 -8.99 -2.05
C ASP A 51 -0.20 -7.86 -1.09
N ILE A 52 0.80 -7.13 -0.56
CA ILE A 52 0.57 -5.98 0.31
C ILE A 52 -0.18 -4.90 -0.45
N MET A 53 0.30 -4.54 -1.65
CA MET A 53 -0.31 -3.52 -2.49
C MET A 53 -1.71 -3.88 -2.93
N HIS A 54 -1.96 -5.14 -3.26
CA HIS A 54 -3.29 -5.64 -3.57
C HIS A 54 -4.27 -5.37 -2.42
N LYS A 55 -3.89 -5.73 -1.19
CA LYS A 55 -4.70 -5.48 0.00
C LYS A 55 -4.90 -3.99 0.30
N LEU A 56 -3.87 -3.17 0.07
CA LEU A 56 -4.00 -1.72 0.19
C LEU A 56 -4.97 -1.18 -0.87
N TRP A 57 -4.86 -1.65 -2.10
CA TRP A 57 -5.75 -1.26 -3.18
C TRP A 57 -7.19 -1.64 -2.87
N GLU A 58 -7.49 -2.88 -2.49
CA GLU A 58 -8.83 -3.31 -2.10
C GLU A 58 -9.38 -2.46 -0.96
N LYS A 59 -8.55 -2.13 0.03
CA LYS A 59 -8.98 -1.35 1.21
C LYS A 59 -9.26 0.12 0.89
N PHE A 60 -8.47 0.72 0.03
CA PHE A 60 -8.43 2.18 -0.13
C PHE A 60 -8.94 2.68 -1.48
N SER A 61 -9.06 1.84 -2.51
CA SER A 61 -9.50 2.22 -3.87
C SER A 61 -10.86 2.91 -3.90
N GLY A 62 -11.78 2.54 -3.00
CA GLY A 62 -13.08 3.21 -2.87
C GLY A 62 -13.01 4.69 -2.46
N ASN A 63 -11.85 5.17 -1.98
CA ASN A 63 -11.61 6.58 -1.67
C ASN A 63 -11.03 7.35 -2.87
N VAL A 64 -10.62 6.66 -3.94
CA VAL A 64 -10.09 7.27 -5.14
C VAL A 64 -11.26 7.79 -5.99
N LYS A 65 -11.32 9.12 -6.17
CA LYS A 65 -12.40 9.75 -6.95
C LYS A 65 -12.30 9.47 -8.46
N GLY A 66 -11.09 9.33 -8.96
CA GLY A 66 -10.80 9.12 -10.37
C GLY A 66 -9.38 9.55 -10.72
N GLN A 67 -8.86 9.04 -11.83
CA GLN A 67 -7.57 9.41 -12.39
C GLN A 67 -7.79 10.37 -13.55
N ALA A 68 -7.13 11.53 -13.52
CA ALA A 68 -7.14 12.45 -14.64
C ALA A 68 -6.11 11.99 -15.69
N THR A 69 -6.58 11.62 -16.88
CA THR A 69 -5.76 11.20 -18.01
C THR A 69 -5.96 12.21 -19.15
N LYS A 70 -4.86 12.69 -19.74
CA LYS A 70 -4.92 13.58 -20.92
C LYS A 70 -4.68 12.75 -22.18
N ILE A 71 -5.65 12.72 -23.10
CA ILE A 71 -5.57 12.01 -24.38
C ILE A 71 -5.85 13.02 -25.50
N ALA A 72 -4.92 13.16 -26.45
CA ALA A 72 -5.08 13.99 -27.65
C ALA A 72 -5.65 15.41 -27.35
N ASP A 73 -5.11 16.04 -26.31
CA ASP A 73 -5.48 17.36 -25.80
C ASP A 73 -6.78 17.47 -24.96
N ALA A 74 -7.56 16.39 -24.84
CA ALA A 74 -8.72 16.33 -23.95
C ALA A 74 -8.38 15.74 -22.58
N TRP A 75 -8.98 16.29 -21.52
CA TRP A 75 -8.93 15.71 -20.18
C TRP A 75 -10.09 14.74 -19.98
N SER A 76 -9.78 13.51 -19.57
CA SER A 76 -10.74 12.48 -19.20
C SER A 76 -10.52 12.05 -17.76
N VAL A 77 -11.60 11.67 -17.07
CA VAL A 77 -11.54 11.06 -15.75
C VAL A 77 -11.83 9.58 -15.91
N GLU A 78 -10.85 8.74 -15.61
CA GLU A 78 -10.96 7.30 -15.68
C GLU A 78 -11.01 6.70 -14.29
N ARG A 79 -11.65 5.54 -14.15
CA ARG A 79 -11.55 4.77 -12.91
C ARG A 79 -10.21 4.04 -12.92
N PRO A 80 -9.28 4.36 -12.01
CA PRO A 80 -7.99 3.69 -11.97
C PRO A 80 -8.17 2.22 -11.57
N VAL A 81 -7.28 1.39 -12.08
CA VAL A 81 -7.16 -0.02 -11.72
C VAL A 81 -5.90 -0.23 -10.89
N GLU A 82 -5.78 -1.39 -10.25
CA GLU A 82 -4.67 -1.71 -9.36
C GLU A 82 -3.30 -1.48 -10.00
N SER A 83 -3.10 -1.84 -11.28
CA SER A 83 -1.84 -1.63 -11.98
C SER A 83 -1.41 -0.14 -12.04
N ALA A 84 -2.37 0.78 -11.96
CA ALA A 84 -2.14 2.23 -11.95
C ALA A 84 -2.08 2.81 -10.52
N TRP A 85 -2.01 1.98 -9.47
CA TRP A 85 -2.07 2.41 -8.07
C TRP A 85 -1.14 3.58 -7.77
N SER A 86 0.08 3.56 -8.30
CA SER A 86 1.11 4.57 -8.02
C SER A 86 0.78 5.98 -8.52
N SER A 87 -0.18 6.10 -9.44
CA SER A 87 -0.67 7.39 -9.95
C SER A 87 -1.71 8.03 -9.02
N VAL A 88 -2.38 7.23 -8.20
CA VAL A 88 -3.51 7.67 -7.35
C VAL A 88 -3.31 7.38 -5.86
N MET A 89 -2.26 6.63 -5.52
CA MET A 89 -1.88 6.30 -4.15
C MET A 89 -0.36 6.51 -4.00
N GLN A 90 0.02 7.28 -2.99
CA GLN A 90 1.41 7.58 -2.69
C GLN A 90 1.78 7.10 -1.29
N LEU A 91 2.74 6.18 -1.22
CA LEU A 91 3.35 5.78 0.04
C LEU A 91 4.32 6.87 0.50
N LYS A 92 4.18 7.30 1.76
CA LYS A 92 5.05 8.26 2.41
C LYS A 92 5.59 7.69 3.72
N ALA A 93 6.91 7.56 3.79
CA ALA A 93 7.63 7.13 4.99
C ALA A 93 8.48 8.30 5.49
N ASN A 94 8.40 8.64 6.78
CA ASN A 94 9.16 9.74 7.40
C ASN A 94 9.02 11.07 6.62
N GLY A 95 7.81 11.38 6.16
CA GLY A 95 7.51 12.59 5.38
C GLY A 95 8.01 12.60 3.94
N ARG A 96 8.67 11.53 3.47
CA ARG A 96 9.20 11.42 2.10
C ARG A 96 8.36 10.48 1.26
N ILE A 97 8.10 10.88 0.01
CA ILE A 97 7.44 10.01 -0.98
C ILE A 97 8.36 8.84 -1.29
N VAL A 98 7.82 7.64 -1.22
CA VAL A 98 8.48 6.40 -1.61
C VAL A 98 8.30 6.23 -3.12
N PRO A 99 9.39 6.21 -3.91
CA PRO A 99 9.28 5.99 -5.35
C PRO A 99 8.62 4.64 -5.65
N ALA A 100 7.60 4.63 -6.51
CA ALA A 100 6.88 3.40 -6.87
C ALA A 100 7.68 2.51 -7.84
N ALA A 101 8.56 3.11 -8.65
CA ALA A 101 9.47 2.40 -9.55
C ALA A 101 10.67 1.84 -8.76
N LYS A 102 10.49 0.67 -8.13
CA LYS A 102 11.53 -0.08 -7.43
C LYS A 102 11.58 -1.51 -7.93
N SER A 103 12.78 -2.09 -7.97
CA SER A 103 12.94 -3.53 -8.12
C SER A 103 12.40 -4.26 -6.89
N LEU A 104 12.10 -5.55 -7.04
CA LEU A 104 11.60 -6.41 -5.95
C LEU A 104 12.55 -6.39 -4.73
N GLU A 105 13.86 -6.43 -4.96
CA GLU A 105 14.86 -6.39 -3.89
C GLU A 105 14.81 -5.09 -3.09
N LEU A 106 14.63 -3.95 -3.77
CA LEU A 106 14.50 -2.66 -3.12
C LEU A 106 13.18 -2.55 -2.34
N TRP A 107 12.10 -3.16 -2.84
CA TRP A 107 10.84 -3.26 -2.09
C TRP A 107 11.00 -4.11 -0.84
N ASN A 108 11.65 -5.27 -0.93
CA ASN A 108 11.87 -6.14 0.24
C ASN A 108 12.73 -5.44 1.30
N ARG A 109 13.82 -4.77 0.89
CA ARG A 109 14.65 -3.98 1.80
C ARG A 109 13.88 -2.83 2.45
N TRP A 110 13.07 -2.12 1.66
CA TRP A 110 12.25 -1.04 2.17
C TRP A 110 11.20 -1.57 3.17
N MET A 111 10.46 -2.63 2.83
CA MET A 111 9.49 -3.27 3.72
C MET A 111 10.11 -3.72 5.04
N ALA A 112 11.31 -4.32 5.00
CA ALA A 112 12.06 -4.68 6.19
C ALA A 112 12.40 -3.45 7.07
N SER A 113 12.75 -2.31 6.44
CA SER A 113 13.03 -1.06 7.16
C SER A 113 11.79 -0.39 7.77
N GLN A 114 10.58 -0.73 7.31
CA GLN A 114 9.33 -0.16 7.82
C GLN A 114 8.71 -0.99 8.95
N ARG A 115 9.36 -2.08 9.38
CA ARG A 115 8.85 -2.91 10.50
C ARG A 115 8.71 -2.06 11.76
N GLY A 116 7.53 -2.10 12.37
CA GLY A 116 7.20 -1.31 13.57
C GLY A 116 6.95 0.19 13.31
N SER A 117 7.06 0.65 12.06
CA SER A 117 6.73 2.02 11.67
C SER A 117 5.37 2.09 10.99
N THR A 118 4.74 3.27 11.07
CA THR A 118 3.52 3.54 10.29
C THR A 118 3.86 4.35 9.04
N VAL A 119 3.42 3.85 7.89
CA VAL A 119 3.57 4.54 6.60
C VAL A 119 2.28 5.30 6.28
N ALA A 120 2.39 6.54 5.82
CA ALA A 120 1.22 7.27 5.33
C ALA A 120 0.90 6.82 3.90
N LEU A 121 -0.36 6.54 3.61
CA LEU A 121 -0.85 6.27 2.27
C LEU A 121 -1.73 7.45 1.85
N VAL A 122 -1.18 8.34 1.02
CA VAL A 122 -1.88 9.52 0.54
C VAL A 122 -2.68 9.16 -0.71
N ILE A 123 -3.96 9.55 -0.72
CA ILE A 123 -4.96 9.27 -1.75
C ILE A 123 -5.58 10.59 -2.20
#